data_AF-A0A9Q1GQD1-F1
#
_entry.id   AF-A0A9Q1GQD1-F1
#
_cell.length_a   1.000
_cell.length_b   1.000
_cell.length_c   1.000
_cell.angle_alpha   90.00
_cell.angle_beta   90.00
_cell.angle_gamma   90.00
#
_symmetry.space_group_name_H-M   'P 1'
#
loop_
_entity.id
_entity.type
_entity.pdbx_description
1 polymer ?
#
loop_
_entity_poly.entity_id
_entity_poly.type
_entity_poly.pdbx_seq_one_letter_code
_entity_poly.pdbx_strand_id
1 'polypeptide(L)'
;MINGTEDEESFSRPLGRWDVFVYGVGHMLNDITSACWFTYLLVFLTDIGLSPGDAAIVMLWGQVADGFMTAFSGELIDRFGHFKVWHGAGSLLVSVSFSSVFGGCVLCRIFGTDSSTLQTVGYSVFAAIFNIGWAATQVSHMSMVNCMTLNPTSRVVLASCRNAFTMVANLSLYAVALFVFNVSKSGTFVDTENQYRWIAYSSIFVGCCFVCIFHLGTTEPRLKYGFPRNHCERIEWAYWFRKVLYYQVSLVYVLTRVVTNVSQAFLAFYVINELQMAQSSKALVQYYDLELTLLLLVLLRLLDALFAAKLEWSYVYHICCYRHSKCLNDGVGRSTTRNGNKIKDSENDVAFSLLEAPKVETGGHPAVWKPPPGSPVSQSPTYATP
;
A
#
# COMPACT_ATOMS: atom_id res chain seq x y z
N MET A 1 -24.53 11.09 30.80
CA MET A 1 -24.23 10.03 29.82
C MET A 1 -24.77 10.39 28.43
N ILE A 2 -24.45 11.59 27.91
CA ILE A 2 -24.97 12.05 26.60
C ILE A 2 -23.85 12.18 25.55
N ASN A 3 -22.58 12.31 25.97
CA ASN A 3 -21.44 12.44 25.04
C ASN A 3 -21.02 11.15 24.30
N GLY A 4 -21.49 9.97 24.70
CA GLY A 4 -21.05 8.70 24.07
C GLY A 4 -21.75 8.41 22.74
N THR A 5 -23.04 8.73 22.65
CA THR A 5 -23.89 8.40 21.48
C THR A 5 -23.69 9.37 20.32
N GLU A 6 -23.44 10.65 20.58
CA GLU A 6 -23.16 11.65 19.53
C GLU A 6 -21.79 11.43 18.87
N ASP A 7 -20.78 11.01 19.65
CA ASP A 7 -19.46 10.66 19.14
C ASP A 7 -19.51 9.41 18.25
N GLU A 8 -20.26 8.36 18.62
CA GLU A 8 -20.42 7.15 17.79
C GLU A 8 -21.15 7.42 16.46
N GLU A 9 -22.17 8.27 16.48
CA GLU A 9 -22.88 8.67 15.27
C GLU A 9 -21.98 9.51 14.34
N SER A 10 -21.10 10.35 14.90
CA SER A 10 -20.10 11.12 14.15
C SER A 10 -19.04 10.24 13.48
N PHE A 11 -18.55 9.19 14.14
CA PHE A 11 -17.52 8.29 13.59
C PHE A 11 -18.05 7.29 12.54
N SER A 12 -19.36 7.10 12.50
CA SER A 12 -20.05 6.24 11.53
C SER A 12 -20.45 7.00 10.26
N ARG A 13 -20.51 8.34 10.32
CA ARG A 13 -20.80 9.21 9.18
C ARG A 13 -19.65 9.20 8.17
N PRO A 14 -19.95 9.37 6.87
CA PRO A 14 -18.93 9.47 5.84
C PRO A 14 -18.05 10.71 6.08
N LEU A 15 -16.73 10.53 5.98
CA LEU A 15 -15.75 11.61 6.13
C LEU A 15 -15.92 12.72 5.08
N GLY A 16 -15.58 13.95 5.47
CA GLY A 16 -15.53 15.09 4.58
C GLY A 16 -14.44 14.93 3.51
N ARG A 17 -14.65 15.56 2.35
CA ARG A 17 -13.67 15.54 1.24
C ARG A 17 -12.32 16.15 1.65
N TRP A 18 -12.35 17.13 2.56
CA TRP A 18 -11.15 17.77 3.10
C TRP A 18 -10.33 16.80 3.95
N ASP A 19 -10.95 16.07 4.88
CA ASP A 19 -10.26 15.09 5.73
C ASP A 19 -9.61 13.99 4.91
N VAL A 20 -10.30 13.52 3.86
CA VAL A 20 -9.78 12.54 2.91
C VAL A 20 -8.54 13.08 2.18
N PHE A 21 -8.62 14.30 1.66
CA PHE A 21 -7.50 14.93 0.94
C PHE A 21 -6.29 15.13 1.84
N VAL A 22 -6.50 15.72 3.01
CA VAL A 22 -5.41 16.01 3.96
C VAL A 22 -4.76 14.71 4.42
N TYR A 23 -5.53 13.67 4.74
CA TYR A 23 -4.97 12.37 5.08
C TYR A 23 -4.15 11.79 3.91
N GLY A 24 -4.68 11.85 2.70
CA GLY A 24 -4.04 11.31 1.49
C GLY A 24 -2.66 11.89 1.22
N VAL A 25 -2.46 13.20 1.44
CA VAL A 25 -1.16 13.86 1.20
C VAL A 25 -0.11 13.58 2.28
N GLY A 26 -0.50 13.06 3.45
CA GLY A 26 0.41 12.87 4.58
C GLY A 26 1.60 11.98 4.30
N HIS A 27 1.44 10.98 3.43
CA HIS A 27 2.50 10.01 3.10
C HIS A 27 3.43 10.44 1.95
N MET A 28 3.19 11.62 1.35
CA MET A 28 3.86 12.04 0.12
C MET A 28 5.39 12.10 0.24
N LEU A 29 5.93 12.60 1.36
CA LEU A 29 7.39 12.66 1.58
C LEU A 29 8.02 11.25 1.57
N ASN A 30 7.39 10.31 2.29
CA ASN A 30 7.84 8.92 2.33
C ASN A 30 7.78 8.26 0.95
N ASP A 31 6.73 8.56 0.16
CA ASP A 31 6.56 7.96 -1.16
C ASP A 31 7.60 8.49 -2.15
N ILE A 32 7.80 9.81 -2.22
CA ILE A 32 8.80 10.44 -3.11
C ILE A 32 10.21 9.92 -2.77
N THR A 33 10.56 9.88 -1.47
CA THR A 33 11.89 9.44 -1.04
C THR A 33 12.10 7.94 -1.24
N SER A 34 11.07 7.10 -1.05
CA SER A 34 11.17 5.66 -1.33
C SER A 34 11.34 5.38 -2.82
N ALA A 35 10.64 6.11 -3.68
CA ALA A 35 10.78 5.99 -5.13
C ALA A 35 12.21 6.33 -5.58
N CYS A 36 12.76 7.41 -5.01
CA CYS A 36 14.12 7.83 -5.30
C CYS A 36 15.16 6.85 -4.73
N TRP A 37 14.92 6.33 -3.53
CA TRP A 37 15.72 5.29 -2.90
C TRP A 37 15.82 4.05 -3.79
N PHE A 38 14.68 3.48 -4.23
CA PHE A 38 14.70 2.27 -5.03
C PHE A 38 15.28 2.54 -6.43
N THR A 39 14.92 3.63 -7.10
CA THR A 39 15.36 3.87 -8.48
C THR A 39 16.81 4.36 -8.59
N TYR A 40 17.28 5.20 -7.67
CA TYR A 40 18.55 5.94 -7.87
C TYR A 40 19.66 5.59 -6.89
N LEU A 41 19.38 4.99 -5.73
CA LEU A 41 20.42 4.75 -4.72
C LEU A 41 21.55 3.87 -5.27
N LEU A 42 21.23 2.72 -5.85
CA LEU A 42 22.26 1.80 -6.34
C LEU A 42 23.09 2.42 -7.46
N VAL A 43 22.43 3.12 -8.40
CA VAL A 43 23.09 3.84 -9.49
C VAL A 43 24.03 4.91 -8.93
N PHE A 44 23.55 5.73 -8.00
CA PHE A 44 24.36 6.75 -7.34
C PHE A 44 25.57 6.15 -6.63
N LEU A 45 25.38 5.10 -5.82
CA LEU A 45 26.47 4.45 -5.06
C LEU A 45 27.53 3.84 -5.99
N THR A 46 27.14 3.28 -7.13
CA THR A 46 28.11 2.77 -8.11
C THR A 46 28.78 3.87 -8.91
N ASP A 47 28.06 4.94 -9.27
CA ASP A 47 28.62 6.10 -9.97
C ASP A 47 29.66 6.82 -9.09
N ILE A 48 29.50 6.80 -7.77
CA ILE A 48 30.48 7.36 -6.83
C ILE A 48 31.68 6.45 -6.56
N GLY A 49 31.72 5.25 -7.16
CA GLY A 49 32.86 4.34 -7.11
C GLY A 49 32.79 3.22 -6.06
N LEU A 50 31.66 3.00 -5.37
CA LEU A 50 31.50 1.78 -4.55
C LEU A 50 31.37 0.56 -5.45
N SER A 51 31.88 -0.58 -4.98
CA SER A 51 31.62 -1.85 -5.65
C SER A 51 30.11 -2.16 -5.62
N PRO A 52 29.56 -2.84 -6.64
CA PRO A 52 28.14 -3.25 -6.62
C PRO A 52 27.75 -4.06 -5.38
N GLY A 53 28.70 -4.85 -4.84
CA GLY A 53 28.51 -5.60 -3.60
C GLY A 53 28.36 -4.68 -2.38
N ASP A 54 29.21 -3.66 -2.26
CA ASP A 54 29.13 -2.67 -1.18
C ASP A 54 27.85 -1.82 -1.26
N ALA A 55 27.45 -1.41 -2.47
CA ALA A 55 26.20 -0.70 -2.69
C ALA A 55 24.98 -1.55 -2.27
N ALA A 56 25.00 -2.84 -2.57
CA ALA A 56 23.97 -3.78 -2.13
C ALA A 56 23.94 -3.94 -0.61
N ILE A 57 25.10 -3.94 0.07
CA ILE A 57 25.19 -3.97 1.53
C ILE A 57 24.52 -2.72 2.14
N VAL A 58 24.77 -1.53 1.59
CA VAL A 58 24.13 -0.27 2.06
C VAL A 58 22.60 -0.37 1.94
N MET A 59 22.11 -0.84 0.79
CA MET A 59 20.67 -1.00 0.57
C MET A 59 20.06 -2.04 1.52
N LEU A 60 20.74 -3.17 1.73
CA LEU A 60 20.33 -4.25 2.63
C LEU A 60 20.22 -3.77 4.08
N TRP A 61 21.20 -3.00 4.57
CA TRP A 61 21.17 -2.42 5.92
C TRP A 61 19.94 -1.53 6.15
N GLY A 62 19.55 -0.78 5.13
CA GLY A 62 18.29 -0.01 5.14
C GLY A 62 17.07 -0.90 5.36
N GLN A 63 16.95 -2.01 4.61
CA GLN A 63 15.81 -2.92 4.72
C GLN A 63 15.75 -3.64 6.08
N VAL A 64 16.90 -4.00 6.65
CA VAL A 64 16.97 -4.59 7.99
C VAL A 64 16.49 -3.60 9.05
N ALA A 65 16.92 -2.34 8.94
CA ALA A 65 16.50 -1.27 9.84
C ALA A 65 14.99 -0.99 9.72
N ASP A 66 14.44 -0.96 8.50
CA ASP A 66 12.99 -0.80 8.25
C ASP A 66 12.18 -1.91 8.91
N GLY A 67 12.56 -3.18 8.73
CA GLY A 67 11.85 -4.32 9.29
C GLY A 67 11.83 -4.30 10.82
N PHE A 68 12.97 -3.99 11.45
CA PHE A 68 13.05 -3.85 12.90
C PHE A 68 12.22 -2.65 13.40
N MET A 69 12.39 -1.50 12.77
CA MET A 69 11.76 -0.26 13.20
C MET A 69 10.25 -0.28 12.98
N THR A 70 9.74 -0.98 11.98
CA THR A 70 8.30 -1.14 11.73
C THR A 70 7.62 -1.85 12.90
N ALA A 71 8.17 -2.97 13.37
CA ALA A 71 7.65 -3.69 14.53
C ALA A 71 7.77 -2.86 15.82
N PHE A 72 8.93 -2.23 16.01
CA PHE A 72 9.21 -1.42 17.20
C PHE A 72 8.32 -0.16 17.26
N SER A 73 8.13 0.54 16.14
CA SER A 73 7.24 1.70 16.05
C SER A 73 5.80 1.32 16.37
N GLY A 74 5.32 0.17 15.88
CA GLY A 74 3.97 -0.31 16.18
C GLY A 74 3.73 -0.47 17.68
N GLU A 75 4.64 -1.15 18.37
CA GLU A 75 4.55 -1.34 19.83
C GLU A 75 4.65 -0.01 20.61
N LEU A 76 5.49 0.91 20.17
CA LEU A 76 5.65 2.21 20.83
C LEU A 76 4.46 3.14 20.59
N ILE A 77 3.91 3.16 19.38
CA ILE A 77 2.70 3.94 19.06
C ILE A 77 1.51 3.42 19.87
N ASP A 78 1.37 2.10 20.01
CA ASP A 78 0.33 1.50 20.85
C ASP A 78 0.46 1.91 22.33
N ARG A 79 1.68 2.00 22.87
CA ARG A 79 1.94 2.34 24.27
C ARG A 79 1.84 3.83 24.57
N PHE A 80 2.45 4.67 23.73
CA PHE A 80 2.62 6.10 23.97
C PHE A 80 1.59 6.95 23.22
N GLY A 81 0.88 6.38 22.23
CA GLY A 81 -0.06 7.10 21.38
C GLY A 81 0.60 8.20 20.55
N HIS A 82 -0.18 9.20 20.15
CA HIS A 82 0.24 10.42 19.46
C HIS A 82 0.78 10.18 18.04
N PHE A 83 -0.08 9.73 17.15
CA PHE A 83 0.26 9.40 15.76
C PHE A 83 0.95 10.55 15.03
N LYS A 84 0.51 11.81 15.21
CA LYS A 84 1.15 12.93 14.50
C LYS A 84 2.56 13.23 15.00
N VAL A 85 2.84 13.01 16.29
CA VAL A 85 4.19 13.24 16.83
C VAL A 85 5.17 12.22 16.23
N TRP A 86 4.79 10.94 16.20
CA TRP A 86 5.56 9.88 15.54
C TRP A 86 5.74 10.16 14.05
N HIS A 87 4.68 10.57 13.37
CA HIS A 87 4.72 10.94 11.95
C HIS A 87 5.67 12.11 11.69
N GLY A 88 5.57 13.18 12.48
CA GLY A 88 6.40 14.38 12.31
C GLY A 88 7.87 14.12 12.64
N ALA A 89 8.14 13.36 13.70
CA ALA A 89 9.50 12.96 14.07
C ALA A 89 10.14 12.07 12.99
N GLY A 90 9.39 11.07 12.48
CA GLY A 90 9.83 10.23 11.38
C GLY A 90 10.09 11.03 10.10
N SER A 91 9.19 11.95 9.76
CA SER A 91 9.31 12.81 8.57
C SER A 91 10.54 13.71 8.65
N LEU A 92 10.80 14.33 9.81
CA LEU A 92 12.01 15.12 10.04
C LEU A 92 13.28 14.27 9.89
N LEU A 93 13.26 13.06 10.45
CA LEU A 93 14.39 12.14 10.37
C LEU A 93 14.66 11.72 8.92
N VAL A 94 13.61 11.46 8.14
CA VAL A 94 13.67 11.21 6.70
C VAL A 94 14.30 12.39 5.96
N SER A 95 13.81 13.61 6.16
CA SER A 95 14.34 14.80 5.47
C SER A 95 15.84 14.99 5.72
N VAL A 96 16.29 14.89 6.98
CA VAL A 96 17.69 15.13 7.35
C VAL A 96 18.62 14.02 6.84
N SER A 97 18.21 12.76 7.02
CA SER A 97 19.01 11.62 6.59
C SER A 97 19.07 11.49 5.07
N PHE A 98 17.96 11.72 4.36
CA PHE A 98 17.92 11.64 2.90
C PHE A 98 18.81 12.69 2.24
N SER A 99 18.88 13.91 2.79
CA SER A 99 19.86 14.91 2.38
C SER A 99 21.31 14.45 2.55
N SER A 100 21.57 13.60 3.55
CA SER A 100 22.91 13.09 3.86
C SER A 100 23.28 11.87 3.01
N VAL A 101 22.32 11.02 2.64
CA VAL A 101 22.53 9.85 1.76
C VAL A 101 23.05 10.28 0.39
N PHE A 102 22.52 11.37 -0.17
CA PHE A 102 22.98 11.92 -1.46
C PHE A 102 23.99 13.06 -1.31
N GLY A 103 24.31 13.49 -0.08
CA GLY A 103 25.16 14.65 0.22
C GLY A 103 26.66 14.36 0.33
N GLY A 104 27.11 13.18 -0.11
CA GLY A 104 28.48 12.71 -0.01
C GLY A 104 28.80 12.03 1.33
N CYS A 105 30.02 11.49 1.46
CA CYS A 105 30.42 10.74 2.65
C CYS A 105 30.77 11.67 3.83
N VAL A 106 29.80 11.93 4.71
CA VAL A 106 29.98 12.74 5.92
C VAL A 106 31.04 12.15 6.86
N LEU A 107 31.05 10.81 7.04
CA LEU A 107 32.05 10.15 7.89
C LEU A 107 33.48 10.31 7.34
N CYS A 108 33.65 10.23 6.01
CA CYS A 108 34.95 10.40 5.37
C CYS A 108 35.50 11.81 5.63
N ARG A 109 34.64 12.83 5.62
CA ARG A 109 35.01 14.22 5.94
C ARG A 109 35.39 14.43 7.41
N ILE A 110 34.77 13.69 8.33
CA ILE A 110 35.06 13.78 9.77
C ILE A 110 36.39 13.08 10.11
N PHE A 111 36.63 11.91 9.52
CA PHE A 111 37.82 11.09 9.82
C PHE A 111 39.01 11.34 8.88
N GLY A 112 38.83 12.13 7.82
CA GLY A 112 39.89 12.50 6.87
C GLY A 112 40.53 11.32 6.13
N THR A 113 39.82 10.20 6.02
CA THR A 113 40.33 8.96 5.42
C THR A 113 39.35 8.45 4.37
N ASP A 114 39.80 8.31 3.13
CA ASP A 114 38.97 7.86 2.00
C ASP A 114 39.16 6.35 1.76
N SER A 115 38.69 5.53 2.71
CA SER A 115 38.63 4.08 2.56
C SER A 115 37.25 3.65 2.07
N SER A 116 37.19 2.72 1.11
CA SER A 116 35.94 2.14 0.62
C SER A 116 35.10 1.54 1.75
N THR A 117 35.73 0.86 2.72
CA THR A 117 35.03 0.32 3.89
C THR A 117 34.39 1.41 4.75
N LEU A 118 35.10 2.53 4.97
CA LEU A 118 34.57 3.64 5.75
C LEU A 118 33.40 4.33 5.02
N GLN A 119 33.49 4.43 3.70
CA GLN A 119 32.44 4.97 2.85
C GLN A 119 31.18 4.08 2.90
N THR A 120 31.33 2.76 2.76
CA THR A 120 30.23 1.79 2.89
C THR A 120 29.57 1.86 4.27
N VAL A 121 30.36 1.92 5.35
CA VAL A 121 29.85 2.06 6.71
C VAL A 121 29.10 3.39 6.87
N GLY A 122 29.67 4.50 6.39
CA GLY A 122 29.06 5.82 6.46
C GLY A 122 27.69 5.86 5.77
N TYR A 123 27.61 5.37 4.54
CA TYR A 123 26.33 5.30 3.82
C TYR A 123 25.36 4.31 4.47
N SER A 124 25.83 3.18 5.00
CA SER A 124 24.97 2.22 5.71
C SER A 124 24.33 2.81 6.96
N VAL A 125 25.04 3.66 7.70
CA VAL A 125 24.50 4.36 8.89
C VAL A 125 23.37 5.31 8.49
N PHE A 126 23.60 6.18 7.50
CA PHE A 126 22.54 7.10 7.04
C PHE A 126 21.37 6.37 6.37
N ALA A 127 21.64 5.30 5.63
CA ALA A 127 20.64 4.38 5.10
C ALA A 127 19.74 3.80 6.20
N ALA A 128 20.33 3.32 7.29
CA ALA A 128 19.59 2.79 8.42
C ALA A 128 18.74 3.88 9.10
N ILE A 129 19.30 5.07 9.34
CA ILE A 129 18.57 6.21 9.93
C ILE A 129 17.39 6.64 9.05
N PHE A 130 17.59 6.71 7.74
CA PHE A 130 16.54 7.01 6.77
C PHE A 130 15.40 6.00 6.85
N ASN A 131 15.71 4.70 6.83
CA ASN A 131 14.70 3.64 6.90
C ASN A 131 13.99 3.61 8.26
N ILE A 132 14.68 3.95 9.36
CA ILE A 132 14.05 4.14 10.67
C ILE A 132 12.99 5.25 10.62
N GLY A 133 13.33 6.42 10.07
CA GLY A 133 12.39 7.53 9.93
C GLY A 133 11.21 7.20 9.01
N TRP A 134 11.51 6.50 7.91
CA TRP A 134 10.51 6.05 6.95
C TRP A 134 9.51 5.08 7.58
N ALA A 135 9.99 4.06 8.30
CA ALA A 135 9.17 3.10 9.02
C ALA A 135 8.27 3.76 10.06
N ALA A 136 8.82 4.67 10.87
CA ALA A 136 8.07 5.39 11.91
C ALA A 136 6.93 6.24 11.30
N THR A 137 7.20 6.92 10.18
CA THR A 137 6.21 7.71 9.44
C THR A 137 5.12 6.83 8.83
N GLN A 138 5.51 5.70 8.23
CA GLN A 138 4.57 4.79 7.60
C GLN A 138 3.62 4.13 8.61
N VAL A 139 4.16 3.58 9.69
CA VAL A 139 3.34 2.89 10.70
C VAL A 139 2.38 3.87 11.37
N SER A 140 2.85 5.08 11.70
CA SER A 140 2.00 6.11 12.32
C SER A 140 0.90 6.63 11.39
N HIS A 141 1.18 6.82 10.09
CA HIS A 141 0.18 7.24 9.11
C HIS A 141 -0.86 6.14 8.86
N MET A 142 -0.44 4.91 8.58
CA MET A 142 -1.34 3.81 8.21
C MET A 142 -2.23 3.34 9.37
N SER A 143 -1.73 3.41 10.61
CA SER A 143 -2.53 3.07 11.80
C SER A 143 -3.59 4.14 12.13
N MET A 144 -3.35 5.40 11.71
CA MET A 144 -4.24 6.53 11.97
C MET A 144 -5.64 6.37 11.35
N VAL A 145 -5.76 5.69 10.19
CA VAL A 145 -7.05 5.48 9.47
C VAL A 145 -8.10 4.88 10.37
N ASN A 146 -7.72 3.87 11.15
CA ASN A 146 -8.63 3.15 12.03
C ASN A 146 -9.17 4.04 13.15
N CYS A 147 -8.44 5.10 13.51
CA CYS A 147 -8.80 6.07 14.53
C CYS A 147 -9.55 7.28 13.96
N MET A 148 -9.55 7.48 12.64
CA MET A 148 -10.26 8.61 12.00
C MET A 148 -11.71 8.26 11.64
N THR A 149 -12.01 7.00 11.32
CA THR A 149 -13.36 6.58 10.90
C THR A 149 -13.62 5.12 11.27
N LEU A 150 -14.85 4.85 11.73
CA LEU A 150 -15.36 3.48 11.90
C LEU A 150 -16.06 2.97 10.64
N ASN A 151 -16.44 3.87 9.74
CA ASN A 151 -17.08 3.52 8.48
C ASN A 151 -16.08 2.84 7.51
N PRO A 152 -16.33 1.58 7.09
CA PRO A 152 -15.43 0.84 6.19
C PRO A 152 -15.30 1.48 4.81
N THR A 153 -16.38 2.07 4.28
CA THR A 153 -16.34 2.77 2.99
C THR A 153 -15.39 3.97 3.04
N SER A 154 -15.43 4.75 4.12
CA SER A 154 -14.50 5.88 4.30
C SER A 154 -13.04 5.42 4.45
N ARG A 155 -12.77 4.27 5.07
CA ARG A 155 -11.41 3.70 5.13
C ARG A 155 -10.89 3.33 3.74
N VAL A 156 -11.73 2.74 2.90
CA VAL A 156 -11.39 2.41 1.51
C VAL A 156 -11.08 3.68 0.71
N VAL A 157 -11.87 4.74 0.89
CA VAL A 157 -11.66 6.04 0.23
C VAL A 157 -10.34 6.68 0.68
N LEU A 158 -10.02 6.67 1.98
CA LEU A 158 -8.74 7.16 2.51
C LEU A 158 -7.55 6.39 1.92
N ALA A 159 -7.64 5.06 1.87
CA ALA A 159 -6.60 4.21 1.30
C ALA A 159 -6.42 4.45 -0.21
N SER A 160 -7.52 4.59 -0.95
CA SER A 160 -7.50 4.90 -2.38
C SER A 160 -6.89 6.27 -2.65
N CYS A 161 -7.23 7.27 -1.85
CA CYS A 161 -6.68 8.62 -1.95
C CYS A 161 -5.16 8.63 -1.71
N ARG A 162 -4.70 7.93 -0.65
CA ARG A 162 -3.27 7.74 -0.38
C ARG A 162 -2.56 7.08 -1.57
N ASN A 163 -3.10 5.99 -2.10
CA ASN A 163 -2.51 5.30 -3.25
C ASN A 163 -2.43 6.21 -4.49
N ALA A 164 -3.41 7.08 -4.71
CA ALA A 164 -3.35 8.07 -5.79
C ALA A 164 -2.19 9.06 -5.58
N PHE A 165 -1.99 9.55 -4.34
CA PHE A 165 -0.86 10.41 -4.01
C PHE A 165 0.49 9.69 -4.12
N THR A 166 0.58 8.41 -3.83
CA THR A 166 1.78 7.61 -4.11
C THR A 166 2.15 7.63 -5.60
N MET A 167 1.16 7.56 -6.50
CA MET A 167 1.44 7.68 -7.94
C MET A 167 1.89 9.10 -8.32
N VAL A 168 1.27 10.13 -7.73
CA VAL A 168 1.69 11.52 -7.91
C VAL A 168 3.12 11.75 -7.40
N ALA A 169 3.49 11.14 -6.27
CA ALA A 169 4.85 11.16 -5.73
C ALA A 169 5.86 10.61 -6.73
N ASN A 170 5.63 9.41 -7.26
CA ASN A 170 6.49 8.79 -8.28
C ASN A 170 6.63 9.68 -9.53
N LEU A 171 5.51 10.19 -10.05
CA LEU A 171 5.50 11.07 -11.21
C LEU A 171 6.28 12.36 -10.94
N SER A 172 6.11 12.96 -9.76
CA SER A 172 6.81 14.19 -9.37
C SER A 172 8.31 13.98 -9.28
N LEU A 173 8.77 12.83 -8.76
CA LEU A 173 10.18 12.49 -8.72
C LEU A 173 10.78 12.40 -10.13
N TYR A 174 10.13 11.67 -11.04
CA TYR A 174 10.62 11.52 -12.41
C TYR A 174 10.62 12.85 -13.16
N ALA A 175 9.62 13.72 -12.94
CA ALA A 175 9.61 15.06 -13.49
C ALA A 175 10.77 15.93 -12.96
N VAL A 176 11.04 15.88 -11.64
CA VAL A 176 12.19 16.58 -11.02
C VAL A 176 13.51 16.05 -11.58
N ALA A 177 13.68 14.73 -11.65
CA ALA A 177 14.88 14.10 -12.18
C ALA A 177 15.11 14.49 -13.64
N LEU A 178 14.08 14.40 -14.49
CA LEU A 178 14.15 14.80 -15.89
C LEU A 178 14.53 16.29 -16.03
N PHE A 179 13.95 17.17 -15.22
CA PHE A 179 14.30 18.58 -15.23
C PHE A 179 15.78 18.80 -14.86
N VAL A 180 16.24 18.20 -13.76
CA VAL A 180 17.64 18.35 -13.29
C VAL A 180 18.64 17.80 -14.31
N PHE A 181 18.36 16.65 -14.91
CA PHE A 181 19.25 16.06 -15.92
C PHE A 181 19.29 16.84 -17.25
N ASN A 182 18.24 17.57 -17.59
CA ASN A 182 18.24 18.44 -18.77
C ASN A 182 18.98 19.75 -18.54
N VAL A 183 18.87 20.32 -17.33
CA VAL A 183 19.49 21.61 -16.98
C VAL A 183 20.98 21.46 -16.69
N SER A 184 21.36 20.41 -15.96
CA SER A 184 22.74 20.15 -15.57
C SER A 184 23.32 19.03 -16.43
N LYS A 185 24.21 19.33 -17.37
CA LYS A 185 24.99 18.30 -18.10
C LYS A 185 26.21 17.93 -17.28
N SER A 186 26.34 16.66 -16.86
CA SER A 186 27.52 16.21 -16.11
C SER A 186 28.68 15.91 -17.07
N GLY A 187 29.80 16.60 -16.89
CA GLY A 187 31.08 16.27 -17.53
C GLY A 187 32.05 15.57 -16.57
N THR A 188 31.85 15.72 -15.25
CA THR A 188 32.74 15.21 -14.21
C THR A 188 31.98 14.51 -13.06
N PHE A 189 32.69 13.75 -12.24
CA PHE A 189 32.15 13.05 -11.06
C PHE A 189 31.41 13.98 -10.07
N VAL A 190 31.98 15.16 -9.82
CA VAL A 190 31.42 16.16 -8.90
C VAL A 190 30.10 16.73 -9.44
N ASP A 191 29.97 16.83 -10.76
CA ASP A 191 28.71 17.27 -11.40
C ASP A 191 27.60 16.23 -11.23
N THR A 192 27.93 14.94 -11.30
CA THR A 192 26.99 13.84 -11.06
C THR A 192 26.48 13.87 -9.62
N GLU A 193 27.36 14.02 -8.63
CA GLU A 193 26.95 14.15 -7.22
C GLU A 193 26.01 15.35 -7.03
N ASN A 194 26.34 16.49 -7.63
CA ASN A 194 25.50 17.69 -7.55
C ASN A 194 24.13 17.50 -8.22
N GLN A 195 24.01 16.75 -9.32
CA GLN A 195 22.72 16.42 -9.93
C GLN A 195 21.83 15.65 -8.95
N TYR A 196 22.32 14.56 -8.37
CA TYR A 196 21.53 13.75 -7.43
C TYR A 196 21.18 14.53 -6.15
N ARG A 197 22.06 15.43 -5.69
CA ARG A 197 21.76 16.35 -4.57
C ARG A 197 20.60 17.29 -4.88
N TRP A 198 20.56 17.88 -6.07
CA TRP A 198 19.45 18.74 -6.48
C TRP A 198 18.13 17.98 -6.60
N ILE A 199 18.17 16.74 -7.09
CA ILE A 199 16.99 15.85 -7.11
C ILE A 199 16.52 15.62 -5.68
N ALA A 200 17.42 15.19 -4.78
CA ALA A 200 17.07 14.91 -3.39
C ALA A 200 16.52 16.14 -2.65
N TYR A 201 17.16 17.31 -2.77
CA TYR A 201 16.71 18.53 -2.08
C TYR A 201 15.37 19.03 -2.60
N SER A 202 15.15 18.99 -3.92
CA SER A 202 13.87 19.38 -4.53
C SER A 202 12.75 18.43 -4.09
N SER A 203 13.02 17.13 -4.10
CA SER A 203 12.08 16.09 -3.64
C SER A 203 11.72 16.23 -2.15
N ILE A 204 12.71 16.47 -1.28
CA ILE A 204 12.47 16.73 0.14
C ILE A 204 11.63 17.98 0.31
N PHE A 205 11.94 19.07 -0.39
CA PHE A 205 11.18 20.32 -0.28
C PHE A 205 9.70 20.12 -0.65
N VAL A 206 9.43 19.45 -1.78
CA VAL A 206 8.06 19.11 -2.19
C VAL A 206 7.38 18.24 -1.14
N GLY A 207 8.04 17.18 -0.67
CA GLY A 207 7.48 16.28 0.35
C GLY A 207 7.19 16.99 1.68
N CYS A 208 8.10 17.83 2.16
CA CYS A 208 7.93 18.61 3.38
C CYS A 208 6.73 19.56 3.31
N CYS A 209 6.49 20.21 2.16
CA CYS A 209 5.30 21.03 1.96
C CYS A 209 4.00 20.23 2.19
N PHE A 210 3.92 19.00 1.66
CA PHE A 210 2.77 18.13 1.88
C PHE A 210 2.66 17.63 3.32
N VAL A 211 3.77 17.34 3.98
CA VAL A 211 3.79 17.01 5.43
C VAL A 211 3.26 18.19 6.25
N CYS A 212 3.64 19.43 5.93
CA CYS A 212 3.09 20.61 6.59
C CYS A 212 1.57 20.72 6.38
N ILE A 213 1.07 20.50 5.16
CA ILE A 213 -0.37 20.48 4.87
C ILE A 213 -1.08 19.43 5.72
N PHE A 214 -0.53 18.21 5.80
CA PHE A 214 -1.07 17.15 6.64
C PHE A 214 -1.11 17.54 8.12
N HIS A 215 -0.01 18.08 8.66
CA HIS A 215 0.07 18.46 10.07
C HIS A 215 -0.83 19.65 10.42
N LEU A 216 -1.04 20.60 9.51
CA LEU A 216 -1.94 21.75 9.73
C LEU A 216 -3.41 21.39 9.51
N GLY A 217 -3.70 20.52 8.54
CA GLY A 217 -5.06 20.17 8.16
C GLY A 217 -5.69 19.06 9.00
N THR A 218 -4.90 18.18 9.61
CA THR A 218 -5.43 17.10 10.46
C THR A 218 -5.53 17.52 11.91
N THR A 219 -6.65 17.25 12.56
CA THR A 219 -6.72 17.24 14.03
C THR A 219 -6.17 15.92 14.56
N GLU A 220 -5.45 15.93 15.69
CA GLU A 220 -4.94 14.70 16.31
C GLU A 220 -6.13 13.75 16.58
N PRO A 221 -6.19 12.57 15.92
CA PRO A 221 -7.19 11.58 16.25
C PRO A 221 -6.80 10.98 17.59
N ARG A 222 -7.35 11.56 18.66
CA ARG A 222 -7.27 10.96 19.99
C ARG A 222 -8.07 9.68 19.94
N LEU A 223 -7.47 8.58 20.36
CA LEU A 223 -8.21 7.39 20.77
C LEU A 223 -9.13 7.82 21.92
N LYS A 224 -10.35 8.30 21.63
CA LYS A 224 -11.32 8.64 22.67
C LYS A 224 -11.69 7.32 23.35
N TYR A 225 -11.12 7.11 24.53
CA TYR A 225 -11.49 6.09 25.53
C TYR A 225 -12.93 6.33 26.04
N GLY A 226 -13.89 6.45 25.13
CA GLY A 226 -15.31 6.72 25.41
C GLY A 226 -16.20 5.50 25.25
N PHE A 227 -15.66 4.35 24.85
CA PHE A 227 -16.42 3.10 24.79
C PHE A 227 -16.61 2.53 26.20
N PRO A 228 -17.82 2.10 26.57
CA PRO A 228 -18.04 1.45 27.85
C PRO A 228 -17.16 0.21 27.94
N ARG A 229 -16.38 0.21 29.02
CA ARG A 229 -15.38 -0.77 29.44
C ARG A 229 -15.92 -2.20 29.48
N ASN A 230 -15.91 -2.88 28.34
CA ASN A 230 -15.71 -4.32 28.29
C ASN A 230 -14.34 -4.52 27.66
N HIS A 231 -13.37 -4.88 28.51
CA HIS A 231 -12.05 -5.42 28.18
C HIS A 231 -11.83 -5.65 26.67
N CYS A 232 -11.34 -4.64 25.94
CA CYS A 232 -10.62 -4.93 24.71
C CYS A 232 -9.24 -5.41 25.17
N GLU A 233 -9.18 -6.69 25.55
CA GLU A 233 -7.91 -7.33 25.86
C GLU A 233 -7.03 -7.15 24.64
N ARG A 234 -5.86 -6.53 24.84
CA ARG A 234 -4.85 -6.42 23.80
C ARG A 234 -4.63 -7.82 23.27
N ILE A 235 -4.98 -8.06 22.01
CA ILE A 235 -4.79 -9.37 21.39
C ILE A 235 -3.31 -9.70 21.53
N GLU A 236 -3.00 -10.77 22.26
CA GLU A 236 -1.63 -11.20 22.42
C GLU A 236 -1.02 -11.47 21.04
N TRP A 237 0.20 -10.99 20.80
CA TRP A 237 0.92 -11.19 19.54
C TRP A 237 0.96 -12.68 19.13
N ALA A 238 1.05 -13.57 20.12
CA ALA A 238 1.01 -15.02 19.97
C ALA A 238 -0.25 -15.54 19.25
N TYR A 239 -1.37 -14.82 19.33
CA TYR A 239 -2.61 -15.17 18.64
C TYR A 239 -2.45 -15.15 17.11
N TRP A 240 -1.81 -14.12 16.58
CA TRP A 240 -1.62 -13.97 15.13
C TRP A 240 -0.77 -15.08 14.54
N PHE A 241 0.26 -15.53 15.26
CA PHE A 241 1.12 -16.65 14.86
C PHE A 241 0.39 -18.00 14.77
N ARG A 242 -0.81 -18.12 15.35
CA ARG A 242 -1.64 -19.35 15.25
C ARG A 242 -2.58 -19.35 14.05
N LYS A 243 -2.76 -18.22 13.35
CA LYS A 243 -3.70 -18.09 12.25
C LYS A 243 -3.03 -18.42 10.91
N VAL A 244 -3.52 -19.45 10.22
CA VAL A 244 -3.01 -19.84 8.89
C VAL A 244 -3.16 -18.70 7.86
N LEU A 245 -4.27 -17.95 7.93
CA LEU A 245 -4.53 -16.81 7.05
C LEU A 245 -3.43 -15.73 7.14
N TYR A 246 -2.83 -15.53 8.33
CA TYR A 246 -1.73 -14.58 8.52
C TYR A 246 -0.53 -14.95 7.65
N TYR A 247 -0.16 -16.22 7.59
CA TYR A 247 0.95 -16.70 6.76
C TYR A 247 0.63 -16.65 5.27
N GLN A 248 -0.61 -16.96 4.87
CA GLN A 248 -1.03 -16.88 3.46
C GLN A 248 -0.92 -15.44 2.93
N VAL A 249 -1.47 -14.46 3.66
CA VAL A 249 -1.40 -13.04 3.27
C VAL A 249 0.05 -12.54 3.31
N SER A 250 0.81 -12.91 4.35
CA SER A 250 2.22 -12.53 4.46
C SER A 250 3.06 -13.08 3.31
N LEU A 251 2.84 -14.32 2.88
CA LEU A 251 3.55 -14.92 1.75
C LEU A 251 3.26 -14.17 0.45
N VAL A 252 1.99 -13.92 0.15
CA VAL A 252 1.60 -13.15 -1.05
C VAL A 252 2.23 -11.76 -1.00
N TYR A 253 2.14 -11.08 0.15
CA TYR A 253 2.72 -9.75 0.34
C TYR A 253 4.24 -9.75 0.14
N VAL A 254 4.98 -10.69 0.74
CA VAL A 254 6.43 -10.79 0.59
C VAL A 254 6.82 -11.05 -0.86
N LEU A 255 6.15 -11.98 -1.55
CA LEU A 255 6.43 -12.26 -2.96
C LEU A 255 6.17 -11.04 -3.84
N THR A 256 5.03 -10.35 -3.64
CA THR A 256 4.72 -9.12 -4.36
C THR A 256 5.74 -8.02 -4.08
N ARG A 257 6.14 -7.83 -2.82
CA ARG A 257 7.14 -6.82 -2.43
C ARG A 257 8.52 -7.12 -3.00
N VAL A 258 8.94 -8.39 -3.02
CA VAL A 258 10.21 -8.80 -3.64
C VAL A 258 10.19 -8.49 -5.13
N VAL A 259 9.15 -8.90 -5.86
CA VAL A 259 9.05 -8.65 -7.30
C VAL A 259 9.05 -7.16 -7.62
N THR A 260 8.25 -6.37 -6.89
CA THR A 260 8.15 -4.92 -7.10
C THR A 260 9.45 -4.19 -6.78
N ASN A 261 10.06 -4.47 -5.62
CA ASN A 261 11.30 -3.82 -5.20
C ASN A 261 12.49 -4.21 -6.11
N VAL A 262 12.60 -5.48 -6.51
CA VAL A 262 13.65 -5.93 -7.44
C VAL A 262 13.46 -5.26 -8.79
N SER A 263 12.23 -5.21 -9.31
CA SER A 263 11.97 -4.56 -10.59
C SER A 263 12.31 -3.07 -10.55
N GLN A 264 11.88 -2.34 -9.51
CA GLN A 264 12.17 -0.91 -9.38
C GLN A 264 13.66 -0.62 -9.15
N ALA A 265 14.37 -1.47 -8.40
CA ALA A 265 15.77 -1.24 -8.07
C ALA A 265 16.73 -1.60 -9.21
N PHE A 266 16.47 -2.72 -9.89
CA PHE A 266 17.38 -3.22 -10.91
C PHE A 266 17.07 -2.72 -12.31
N LEU A 267 15.87 -2.23 -12.62
CA LEU A 267 15.56 -1.72 -13.96
C LEU A 267 16.48 -0.55 -14.33
N ALA A 268 16.56 0.47 -13.47
CA ALA A 268 17.43 1.62 -13.69
C ALA A 268 18.92 1.22 -13.69
N PHE A 269 19.31 0.34 -12.76
CA PHE A 269 20.69 -0.16 -12.68
C PHE A 269 21.11 -0.91 -13.95
N TYR A 270 20.25 -1.81 -14.46
CA TYR A 270 20.51 -2.58 -15.67
C TYR A 270 20.60 -1.70 -16.92
N VAL A 271 19.67 -0.75 -17.07
CA VAL A 271 19.66 0.12 -18.26
C VAL A 271 20.83 1.11 -18.28
N ILE A 272 21.27 1.58 -17.13
CA ILE A 272 22.35 2.58 -17.05
C ILE A 272 23.74 1.91 -17.07
N ASN A 273 23.97 0.89 -16.25
CA ASN A 273 25.31 0.32 -16.06
C ASN A 273 25.64 -0.81 -17.05
N GLU A 274 24.71 -1.74 -17.30
CA GLU A 274 24.99 -2.91 -18.16
C GLU A 274 24.88 -2.57 -19.66
N LEU A 275 23.88 -1.75 -20.02
CA LEU A 275 23.67 -1.31 -21.40
C LEU A 275 24.60 -0.16 -21.83
N GLN A 276 25.46 0.34 -20.92
CA GLN A 276 26.41 1.46 -21.15
C GLN A 276 25.82 2.64 -21.92
N MET A 277 24.56 2.97 -21.62
CA MET A 277 23.87 4.04 -22.30
C MET A 277 24.50 5.39 -21.93
N ALA A 278 24.78 6.23 -22.93
CA ALA A 278 25.42 7.53 -22.75
C ALA A 278 24.67 8.39 -21.71
N GLN A 279 25.36 9.36 -21.09
CA GLN A 279 24.78 10.21 -20.03
C GLN A 279 23.48 10.94 -20.45
N SER A 280 23.31 11.20 -21.76
CA SER A 280 22.08 11.73 -22.36
C SER A 280 20.88 10.78 -22.27
N SER A 281 21.12 9.48 -22.11
CA SER A 281 20.10 8.44 -21.98
C SER A 281 19.53 8.33 -20.58
N LYS A 282 20.17 8.89 -19.53
CA LYS A 282 19.59 8.92 -18.19
C LYS A 282 18.21 9.59 -18.27
N ALA A 283 18.15 10.84 -18.74
CA ALA A 283 16.90 11.59 -18.92
C ALA A 283 15.86 10.88 -19.81
N LEU A 284 16.31 10.12 -20.80
CA LEU A 284 15.46 9.32 -21.69
C LEU A 284 14.81 8.14 -20.95
N VAL A 285 15.55 7.44 -20.09
CA VAL A 285 15.02 6.39 -19.22
C VAL A 285 13.96 6.97 -18.29
N GLN A 286 14.22 8.14 -17.69
CA GLN A 286 13.22 8.81 -16.86
C GLN A 286 11.96 9.21 -17.65
N TYR A 287 12.12 9.63 -18.89
CA TYR A 287 10.98 9.93 -19.76
C TYR A 287 10.13 8.68 -20.00
N TYR A 288 10.73 7.53 -20.31
CA TYR A 288 9.99 6.27 -20.50
C TYR A 288 9.36 5.77 -19.21
N ASP A 289 10.04 5.88 -18.06
CA ASP A 289 9.48 5.52 -16.75
C ASP A 289 8.28 6.43 -16.41
N LEU A 290 8.36 7.72 -16.75
CA LEU A 290 7.27 8.69 -16.60
C LEU A 290 6.06 8.30 -17.46
N GLU A 291 6.27 8.02 -18.76
CA GLU A 291 5.22 7.59 -19.68
C GLU A 291 4.59 6.26 -19.24
N LEU A 292 5.40 5.27 -18.87
CA LEU A 292 4.93 3.96 -18.43
C LEU A 292 4.11 4.06 -17.14
N THR A 293 4.57 4.87 -16.17
CA THR A 293 3.83 5.11 -14.92
C THR A 293 2.50 5.81 -15.20
N LEU A 294 2.48 6.77 -16.13
CA LEU A 294 1.26 7.47 -16.55
C LEU A 294 0.27 6.52 -17.25
N LEU A 295 0.77 5.63 -18.12
CA LEU A 295 -0.02 4.61 -18.79
C LEU A 295 -0.61 3.60 -17.80
N LEU A 296 0.20 3.11 -16.86
CA LEU A 296 -0.24 2.21 -15.78
C LEU A 296 -1.30 2.88 -14.89
N LEU A 297 -1.15 4.17 -14.59
CA LEU A 297 -2.16 4.93 -13.85
C LEU A 297 -3.50 4.98 -14.59
N VAL A 298 -3.48 5.27 -15.89
CA VAL A 298 -4.69 5.27 -16.72
C VAL A 298 -5.30 3.87 -16.79
N LEU A 299 -4.48 2.84 -17.00
CA LEU A 299 -4.94 1.45 -17.07
C LEU A 299 -5.57 0.98 -15.76
N LEU A 300 -4.95 1.26 -14.62
CA LEU A 300 -5.49 0.91 -13.30
C LEU A 300 -6.82 1.61 -13.05
N ARG A 301 -6.95 2.89 -13.41
CA ARG A 301 -8.23 3.61 -13.31
C ARG A 301 -9.31 3.02 -14.21
N LEU A 302 -8.95 2.60 -15.42
CA LEU A 302 -9.87 1.92 -16.33
C LEU A 302 -10.30 0.56 -15.80
N LEU A 303 -9.36 -0.21 -15.25
CA LEU A 303 -9.65 -1.49 -14.60
C LEU A 303 -10.55 -1.30 -13.38
N ASP A 304 -10.26 -0.34 -12.52
CA ASP A 304 -11.11 0.00 -11.37
C ASP A 304 -12.53 0.38 -11.81
N ALA A 305 -12.67 1.19 -12.87
CA ALA A 305 -13.97 1.54 -13.42
C ALA A 305 -14.70 0.33 -14.01
N LEU A 306 -13.99 -0.56 -14.70
CA LEU A 306 -14.54 -1.80 -15.25
C LEU A 306 -14.98 -2.77 -14.15
N PHE A 307 -14.17 -2.95 -13.11
CA PHE A 307 -14.49 -3.81 -11.97
C PHE A 307 -15.59 -3.22 -11.09
N ALA A 308 -15.59 -1.91 -10.85
CA ALA A 308 -16.67 -1.21 -10.16
C ALA A 308 -17.99 -1.36 -10.91
N ALA A 309 -17.98 -1.19 -12.24
CA ALA A 309 -19.14 -1.48 -13.07
C ALA A 309 -19.57 -2.94 -12.93
N LYS A 310 -18.64 -3.91 -12.96
CA LYS A 310 -18.95 -5.34 -12.80
C LYS A 310 -19.52 -5.70 -11.42
N LEU A 311 -19.06 -5.04 -10.37
CA LEU A 311 -19.56 -5.17 -8.99
C LEU A 311 -20.95 -4.56 -8.85
N GLU A 312 -21.22 -3.39 -9.45
CA GLU A 312 -22.57 -2.83 -9.53
C GLU A 312 -23.52 -3.74 -10.30
N TRP A 313 -23.08 -4.30 -11.43
CA TRP A 313 -23.86 -5.30 -12.17
C TRP A 313 -24.11 -6.56 -11.36
N SER A 314 -23.13 -7.05 -10.58
CA SER A 314 -23.30 -8.24 -9.73
C SER A 314 -24.22 -7.98 -8.52
N TYR A 315 -24.15 -6.79 -7.91
CA TYR A 315 -25.07 -6.34 -6.86
C TYR A 315 -26.50 -6.15 -7.38
N VAL A 316 -26.65 -5.52 -8.55
CA VAL A 316 -27.96 -5.36 -9.22
C VAL A 316 -28.52 -6.73 -9.64
N TYR A 317 -27.67 -7.66 -10.10
CA TYR A 317 -28.09 -9.02 -10.42
C TYR A 317 -28.54 -9.78 -9.16
N HIS A 318 -27.82 -9.66 -8.03
CA HIS A 318 -28.21 -10.26 -6.76
C HIS A 318 -29.50 -9.64 -6.19
N ILE A 319 -29.69 -8.33 -6.28
CA ILE A 319 -30.92 -7.64 -5.85
C ILE A 319 -32.10 -8.02 -6.76
N CYS A 320 -31.91 -8.11 -8.08
CA CYS A 320 -32.93 -8.56 -9.02
C CYS A 320 -33.29 -10.04 -8.80
N CYS A 321 -32.32 -10.93 -8.59
CA CYS A 321 -32.56 -12.34 -8.26
C CYS A 321 -33.25 -12.50 -6.90
N TYR A 322 -32.88 -11.70 -5.89
CA TYR A 322 -33.53 -11.71 -4.58
C TYR A 322 -34.98 -11.22 -4.66
N ARG A 323 -35.25 -10.16 -5.42
CA ARG A 323 -36.61 -9.63 -5.64
C ARG A 323 -37.48 -10.58 -6.47
N HIS A 324 -36.89 -11.30 -7.43
CA HIS A 324 -37.57 -12.34 -8.20
C HIS A 324 -37.91 -13.56 -7.32
N SER A 325 -37.00 -13.99 -6.45
CA SER A 325 -37.23 -15.09 -5.50
C SER A 325 -38.31 -14.73 -4.45
N LYS A 326 -38.34 -13.46 -3.99
CA LYS A 326 -39.38 -12.97 -3.06
C LYS A 326 -40.76 -12.89 -3.72
N CYS A 327 -40.86 -12.47 -4.98
CA CYS A 327 -42.11 -12.50 -5.75
C CYS A 327 -42.62 -13.93 -6.02
N LEU A 328 -41.73 -14.91 -6.19
CA LEU A 328 -42.10 -16.32 -6.32
C LEU A 328 -42.61 -16.91 -4.99
N ASN A 329 -42.03 -16.54 -3.86
CA ASN A 329 -42.50 -16.97 -2.54
C ASN A 329 -43.80 -16.27 -2.09
N ASP A 330 -43.98 -14.99 -2.39
CA ASP A 330 -45.22 -14.26 -2.09
C ASP A 330 -46.41 -14.69 -2.96
N GLY A 331 -46.14 -15.32 -4.11
CA GLY A 331 -47.17 -15.96 -4.96
C GLY A 331 -47.64 -17.32 -4.46
N VAL A 332 -46.88 -17.98 -3.58
CA VAL A 332 -47.17 -19.33 -3.05
C VAL A 332 -47.69 -19.28 -1.59
N GLY A 333 -47.44 -18.19 -0.86
CA GLY A 333 -47.72 -18.06 0.57
C GLY A 333 -49.07 -17.44 0.97
N ARG A 334 -50.08 -17.36 0.10
CA ARG A 334 -51.39 -16.77 0.44
C ARG A 334 -52.48 -17.81 0.72
N SER A 335 -52.18 -18.78 1.58
CA SER A 335 -53.21 -19.55 2.31
C SER A 335 -52.58 -20.28 3.49
N THR A 336 -52.54 -19.68 4.67
CA THR A 336 -52.96 -20.29 5.96
C THR A 336 -52.64 -19.37 7.15
N THR A 337 -53.43 -19.59 8.19
CA THR A 337 -53.78 -18.75 9.34
C THR A 337 -52.76 -18.67 10.50
N ARG A 338 -52.71 -17.47 11.13
CA ARG A 338 -52.91 -17.18 12.58
C ARG A 338 -52.25 -18.11 13.61
N ASN A 339 -51.17 -17.67 14.27
CA ASN A 339 -51.05 -17.50 15.73
C ASN A 339 -49.67 -16.98 16.13
N GLY A 340 -49.61 -16.24 17.23
CA GLY A 340 -48.44 -15.48 17.68
C GLY A 340 -47.29 -16.34 18.21
N ASN A 341 -46.07 -15.86 17.95
CA ASN A 341 -45.01 -15.70 18.95
C ASN A 341 -43.90 -14.83 18.35
N LYS A 342 -43.40 -13.88 19.14
CA LYS A 342 -42.24 -13.04 18.81
C LYS A 342 -40.99 -13.93 18.69
N ILE A 343 -40.32 -13.89 17.55
CA ILE A 343 -38.93 -14.34 17.42
C ILE A 343 -38.10 -13.08 17.12
N LYS A 344 -37.07 -12.86 17.96
CA LYS A 344 -36.06 -11.81 17.77
C LYS A 344 -35.19 -12.21 16.59
N ASP A 345 -35.21 -11.42 15.53
CA ASP A 345 -34.28 -11.58 14.43
C ASP A 345 -32.90 -11.01 14.82
N SER A 346 -31.91 -11.91 14.82
CA SER A 346 -30.48 -11.63 14.85
C SER A 346 -30.08 -11.13 13.46
N GLU A 347 -29.88 -9.82 13.30
CA GLU A 347 -29.36 -9.19 12.07
C GLU A 347 -27.83 -9.38 11.91
N ASN A 348 -27.16 -10.01 12.89
CA ASN A 348 -25.69 -10.09 12.94
C ASN A 348 -25.08 -11.39 12.36
N ASP A 349 -25.89 -12.41 12.05
CA ASP A 349 -25.37 -13.68 11.51
C ASP A 349 -25.20 -13.69 9.98
N VAL A 350 -25.77 -12.70 9.26
CA VAL A 350 -25.71 -12.65 7.79
C VAL A 350 -24.35 -12.17 7.27
N ALA A 351 -23.60 -11.39 8.07
CA ALA A 351 -22.31 -10.86 7.65
C ALA A 351 -21.18 -11.91 7.63
N PHE A 352 -21.31 -13.00 8.41
CA PHE A 352 -20.26 -14.01 8.53
C PHE A 352 -20.34 -15.14 7.49
N SER A 353 -21.51 -15.35 6.88
CA SER A 353 -21.72 -16.40 5.87
C SER A 353 -21.25 -16.03 4.45
N LEU A 354 -20.80 -14.79 4.23
CA LEU A 354 -20.33 -14.33 2.91
C LEU A 354 -18.85 -14.67 2.59
N LEU A 355 -18.12 -15.30 3.53
CA LEU A 355 -16.72 -15.66 3.36
C LEU A 355 -16.43 -17.17 3.29
N GLU A 356 -17.43 -18.03 3.44
CA GLU A 356 -17.25 -19.47 3.25
C GLU A 356 -17.67 -19.90 1.83
N ALA A 357 -16.69 -20.24 1.00
CA ALA A 357 -16.95 -21.03 -0.21
C ALA A 357 -17.63 -22.35 0.20
N PRO A 358 -18.68 -22.82 -0.51
CA PRO A 358 -19.39 -24.01 -0.10
C PRO A 358 -18.47 -25.23 -0.19
N LYS A 359 -18.27 -25.91 0.94
CA LYS A 359 -17.76 -27.28 0.97
C LYS A 359 -18.75 -28.18 0.24
N VAL A 360 -18.29 -28.84 -0.83
CA VAL A 360 -19.03 -29.93 -1.47
C VAL A 360 -18.94 -31.14 -0.55
N GLU A 361 -19.99 -31.40 0.24
CA GLU A 361 -20.20 -32.69 0.88
C GLU A 361 -20.77 -33.69 -0.13
N THR A 362 -19.96 -34.69 -0.46
CA THR A 362 -20.36 -35.89 -1.19
C THR A 362 -21.15 -36.82 -0.26
N GLY A 363 -22.43 -37.06 -0.55
CA GLY A 363 -23.15 -38.19 0.06
C GLY A 363 -24.66 -38.19 -0.23
N GLY A 364 -25.13 -39.17 -1.02
CA GLY A 364 -26.48 -39.73 -0.84
C GLY A 364 -27.46 -39.74 -2.03
N HIS A 365 -27.23 -40.65 -2.98
CA HIS A 365 -28.18 -41.40 -3.84
C HIS A 365 -29.22 -40.74 -4.78
N PRO A 366 -29.53 -41.38 -5.94
CA PRO A 366 -29.98 -40.71 -7.15
C PRO A 366 -31.50 -40.73 -7.34
N ALA A 367 -32.08 -39.60 -7.73
CA ALA A 367 -33.45 -39.54 -8.22
C ALA A 367 -33.47 -39.72 -9.76
N VAL A 368 -34.22 -40.73 -10.17
CA VAL A 368 -34.44 -41.26 -11.51
C VAL A 368 -35.02 -40.20 -12.47
N TRP A 369 -34.36 -40.01 -13.62
CA TRP A 369 -34.85 -39.18 -14.72
C TRP A 369 -35.76 -40.02 -15.63
N LYS A 370 -37.01 -39.58 -15.86
CA LYS A 370 -37.93 -40.16 -16.85
C LYS A 370 -38.14 -39.17 -18.02
N PRO A 371 -37.85 -39.54 -19.27
CA PRO A 371 -38.22 -38.73 -20.44
C PRO A 371 -39.65 -39.03 -20.94
N PRO A 372 -40.33 -38.06 -21.56
CA PRO A 372 -41.57 -38.28 -22.32
C PRO A 372 -41.28 -38.83 -23.75
N PRO A 373 -42.27 -39.48 -24.40
CA PRO A 373 -42.04 -40.43 -25.50
C PRO A 373 -42.00 -39.78 -26.88
N GLY A 374 -41.21 -40.36 -27.80
CA GLY A 374 -41.23 -40.04 -29.23
C GLY A 374 -39.98 -40.49 -29.98
N SER A 375 -39.95 -41.76 -30.40
CA SER A 375 -39.00 -42.36 -31.36
C SER A 375 -39.68 -42.45 -32.76
N PRO A 376 -39.00 -42.61 -33.92
CA PRO A 376 -37.99 -43.66 -34.16
C PRO A 376 -36.72 -43.23 -34.94
N VAL A 377 -35.54 -43.69 -34.52
CA VAL A 377 -34.71 -44.76 -35.12
C VAL A 377 -33.91 -44.34 -36.37
N SER A 378 -32.57 -44.29 -36.25
CA SER A 378 -31.68 -45.29 -36.91
C SER A 378 -30.17 -45.09 -36.59
N GLN A 379 -29.60 -46.16 -36.03
CA GLN A 379 -28.29 -46.78 -36.33
C GLN A 379 -26.95 -46.04 -36.05
N SER A 380 -26.40 -46.42 -34.89
CA SER A 380 -25.01 -46.79 -34.51
C SER A 380 -24.02 -47.28 -35.59
N PRO A 381 -22.78 -47.70 -35.22
CA PRO A 381 -21.70 -47.10 -34.41
C PRO A 381 -20.42 -46.96 -35.28
N THR A 382 -19.26 -46.45 -34.85
CA THR A 382 -18.17 -47.22 -34.22
C THR A 382 -16.89 -46.37 -34.11
N TYR A 383 -16.27 -46.42 -32.92
CA TYR A 383 -14.85 -46.59 -32.59
C TYR A 383 -13.73 -45.70 -33.18
N ALA A 384 -12.84 -45.36 -32.23
CA ALA A 384 -11.38 -45.25 -32.29
C ALA A 384 -10.76 -43.84 -32.39
N THR A 385 -10.27 -43.40 -31.22
CA THR A 385 -8.97 -42.73 -30.96
C THR A 385 -7.84 -43.18 -31.91
N PRO A 386 -6.76 -42.40 -32.11
CA PRO A 386 -6.08 -41.51 -31.16
C PRO A 386 -6.52 -40.04 -31.19
#